data_AF-A0A1T4TMJ0-F1
#
_entry.id   AF-A0A1T4TMJ0-F1
#
_cell.length_a   1.000
_cell.length_b   1.000
_cell.length_c   1.000
_cell.angle_alpha   90.00
_cell.angle_beta   90.00
_cell.angle_gamma   90.00
#
_symmetry.space_group_name_H-M   'P 1'
#
loop_
_entity.id
_entity.type
_entity.pdbx_description
1 polymer ?
#
loop_
_entity_poly.entity_id
_entity_poly.type
_entity_poly.pdbx_seq_one_letter_code
_entity_poly.pdbx_strand_id
1 'polypeptide(L)'
;MNDLQQVTDLHAAGAIIRHLSPFASLTSHENGFELPAAIYQQWVKPYYMNVCSGNDEWIEPFYRVKSLITHDLTTLLLGDAHWPAKKVGAYFAAINQYTDLVDIIGTHFLKSELSCVGSTYTLVLASFNNEKSVAYLDKYLHYYLKRPDLHFDQQAAMEASLYLDAINGTNHTSQHFPNWEKLRQQWLHSFGLSLHPLEEQLAVIKNLRN
;
A
#
# COMPACT_ATOMS: atom_id res chain seq x y z
N MET A 1 -29.40 14.10 -7.59
CA MET A 1 -28.05 13.51 -7.60
C MET A 1 -27.18 14.40 -6.73
N ASN A 2 -26.52 13.82 -5.74
CA ASN A 2 -25.89 14.56 -4.64
C ASN A 2 -24.48 15.02 -5.08
N ASP A 3 -24.16 16.32 -4.99
CA ASP A 3 -22.87 16.90 -5.39
C ASP A 3 -21.67 16.23 -4.71
N LEU A 4 -21.88 15.65 -3.51
CA LEU A 4 -20.90 14.84 -2.80
C LEU A 4 -20.51 13.54 -3.52
N GLN A 5 -21.45 12.92 -4.24
CA GLN A 5 -21.18 11.71 -5.03
C GLN A 5 -20.26 12.05 -6.21
N GLN A 6 -20.57 13.15 -6.91
CA GLN A 6 -19.75 13.66 -8.03
C GLN A 6 -18.33 14.02 -7.62
N VAL A 7 -18.14 14.66 -6.47
CA VAL A 7 -16.81 15.01 -5.94
C VAL A 7 -16.03 13.76 -5.51
N THR A 8 -16.72 12.72 -5.02
CA THR A 8 -16.09 11.43 -4.68
C THR A 8 -15.66 10.69 -5.94
N ASP A 9 -16.51 10.66 -6.96
CA ASP A 9 -16.24 10.03 -8.26
C ASP A 9 -15.09 10.74 -9.00
N LEU A 10 -15.00 12.08 -8.92
CA LEU A 10 -13.92 12.88 -9.51
C LEU A 10 -12.56 12.65 -8.82
N HIS A 11 -12.52 12.55 -7.48
CA HIS A 11 -11.28 12.23 -6.75
C HIS A 11 -10.86 10.75 -6.89
N ALA A 12 -11.82 9.85 -7.10
CA ALA A 12 -11.55 8.43 -7.27
C ALA A 12 -11.12 8.08 -8.71
N ALA A 13 -11.66 8.78 -9.73
CA ALA A 13 -11.32 8.58 -11.13
C ALA A 13 -9.97 9.19 -11.54
N GLY A 14 -9.48 10.23 -10.85
CA GLY A 14 -8.18 10.87 -11.11
C GLY A 14 -6.95 10.06 -10.69
N ALA A 15 -7.13 8.88 -10.09
CA ALA A 15 -6.05 8.12 -9.46
C ALA A 15 -5.52 6.96 -10.31
N ILE A 16 -6.16 6.61 -11.43
CA ILE A 16 -5.74 5.48 -12.27
C ILE A 16 -4.55 5.90 -13.14
N ILE A 17 -3.42 5.24 -12.95
CA ILE A 17 -2.20 5.43 -13.73
C ILE A 17 -2.11 4.31 -14.77
N ARG A 18 -1.87 4.69 -16.03
CA ARG A 18 -1.55 3.75 -17.10
C ARG A 18 -0.14 3.97 -17.57
N HIS A 19 0.72 2.97 -17.44
CA HIS A 19 2.07 2.96 -17.99
C HIS A 19 2.42 1.59 -18.56
N LEU A 20 3.35 1.58 -19.50
CA LEU A 20 3.93 0.34 -19.98
C LEU A 20 4.84 -0.25 -18.89
N SER A 21 4.53 -1.48 -18.52
CA SER A 21 5.16 -2.22 -17.44
C SER A 21 5.24 -3.70 -17.79
N PRO A 22 6.33 -4.42 -17.43
CA PRO A 22 6.40 -5.87 -17.55
C PRO A 22 5.36 -6.58 -16.67
N PHE A 23 4.72 -5.85 -15.75
CA PHE A 23 3.69 -6.35 -14.85
C PHE A 23 2.27 -6.24 -15.41
N ALA A 24 2.08 -5.70 -16.62
CA ALA A 24 0.77 -5.52 -17.23
C ALA A 24 0.01 -6.84 -17.44
N SER A 25 0.72 -7.96 -17.58
CA SER A 25 0.15 -9.30 -17.75
C SER A 25 -0.24 -9.98 -16.43
N LEU A 26 0.11 -9.40 -15.28
CA LEU A 26 -0.31 -9.94 -13.98
C LEU A 26 -1.82 -9.77 -13.80
N THR A 27 -2.48 -10.83 -13.36
CA THR A 27 -3.92 -10.81 -13.05
C THR A 27 -4.15 -10.08 -11.72
N SER A 28 -4.77 -8.90 -11.80
CA SER A 28 -5.29 -8.20 -10.62
C SER A 28 -6.45 -8.97 -10.01
N HIS A 29 -6.55 -8.99 -8.68
CA HIS A 29 -7.80 -9.31 -8.01
C HIS A 29 -8.79 -8.16 -8.18
N GLU A 30 -9.98 -8.47 -8.68
CA GLU A 30 -11.05 -7.52 -8.97
C GLU A 30 -12.40 -8.15 -8.63
N ASN A 31 -13.31 -7.37 -8.04
CA ASN A 31 -14.64 -7.87 -7.67
C ASN A 31 -15.52 -8.17 -8.88
N GLY A 32 -15.35 -7.41 -9.98
CA GLY A 32 -16.24 -7.45 -11.14
C GLY A 32 -17.60 -6.76 -10.92
N PHE A 33 -17.78 -6.09 -9.77
CA PHE A 33 -18.96 -5.30 -9.43
C PHE A 33 -18.57 -4.09 -8.56
N GLU A 34 -19.45 -3.10 -8.51
CA GLU A 34 -19.27 -1.91 -7.66
C GLU A 34 -19.44 -2.26 -6.19
N LEU A 35 -18.52 -1.79 -5.34
CA LEU A 35 -18.60 -2.01 -3.90
C LEU A 35 -19.93 -1.47 -3.33
N PRO A 36 -20.70 -2.29 -2.58
CA PRO A 36 -21.96 -1.82 -2.02
C PRO A 36 -21.79 -0.57 -1.14
N ALA A 37 -22.64 0.43 -1.33
CA ALA A 37 -22.55 1.71 -0.63
C ALA A 37 -22.51 1.56 0.90
N ALA A 38 -23.24 0.60 1.47
CA ALA A 38 -23.22 0.32 2.91
C ALA A 38 -21.83 -0.14 3.39
N ILE A 39 -21.15 -0.99 2.60
CA ILE A 39 -19.77 -1.42 2.89
C ILE A 39 -18.83 -0.23 2.82
N TYR A 40 -18.93 0.61 1.78
CA TYR A 40 -18.09 1.80 1.67
C TYR A 40 -18.27 2.76 2.86
N GLN A 41 -19.51 3.09 3.23
CA GLN A 41 -19.79 4.02 4.33
C GLN A 41 -19.29 3.47 5.68
N GLN A 42 -19.41 2.17 5.91
CA GLN A 42 -19.00 1.55 7.17
C GLN A 42 -17.50 1.29 7.25
N TRP A 43 -16.90 0.81 6.17
CA TRP A 43 -15.56 0.21 6.20
C TRP A 43 -14.49 0.97 5.46
N VAL A 44 -14.84 1.95 4.61
CA VAL A 44 -13.85 2.70 3.83
C VAL A 44 -13.80 4.14 4.31
N LYS A 45 -14.95 4.83 4.27
CA LYS A 45 -15.07 6.26 4.55
C LYS A 45 -14.45 6.70 5.89
N PRO A 46 -14.58 5.96 7.01
CA PRO A 46 -14.01 6.40 8.28
C PRO A 46 -12.47 6.33 8.33
N TYR A 47 -11.85 5.53 7.45
CA TYR A 47 -10.46 5.10 7.62
C TYR A 47 -9.53 5.57 6.51
N TYR A 48 -10.00 5.69 5.26
CA TYR A 48 -9.10 5.84 4.10
C TYR A 48 -8.20 7.09 4.14
N MET A 49 -8.65 8.17 4.77
CA MET A 49 -7.84 9.38 4.97
C MET A 49 -6.91 9.32 6.18
N ASN A 50 -7.19 8.45 7.16
CA ASN A 50 -6.50 8.41 8.44
C ASN A 50 -5.47 7.27 8.53
N VAL A 51 -5.74 6.13 7.89
CA VAL A 51 -4.73 5.06 7.80
C VAL A 51 -3.50 5.56 7.05
N CYS A 52 -2.32 5.27 7.59
CA CYS A 52 -1.02 5.73 7.09
C CYS A 52 -0.82 7.26 7.12
N SER A 53 -1.65 8.05 7.82
CA SER A 53 -1.56 9.52 7.81
C SER A 53 -0.84 10.12 9.02
N GLY A 54 -0.46 9.30 10.01
CA GLY A 54 0.04 9.78 11.30
C GLY A 54 -1.02 10.44 12.20
N ASN A 55 -2.29 10.45 11.77
CA ASN A 55 -3.42 10.83 12.63
C ASN A 55 -3.97 9.56 13.27
N ASP A 56 -3.99 9.52 14.59
CA ASP A 56 -4.37 8.36 15.39
C ASP A 56 -5.78 8.48 16.00
N GLU A 57 -6.54 9.55 15.71
CA GLU A 57 -7.89 9.78 16.26
C GLU A 57 -8.91 8.67 15.90
N TRP A 58 -8.64 7.92 14.84
CA TRP A 58 -9.47 6.80 14.39
C TRP A 58 -9.22 5.50 15.18
N ILE A 59 -8.10 5.39 15.90
CA ILE A 59 -7.63 4.15 16.56
C ILE A 59 -8.60 3.72 17.66
N GLU A 60 -8.99 4.63 18.55
CA GLU A 60 -9.89 4.31 19.67
C GLU A 60 -11.27 3.82 19.20
N PRO A 61 -11.95 4.51 18.25
CA PRO A 61 -13.16 3.97 17.63
C PRO A 61 -12.93 2.62 16.92
N PHE A 62 -11.77 2.43 16.30
CA PHE A 62 -11.45 1.22 15.54
C PHE A 62 -11.42 -0.04 16.41
N TYR A 63 -10.93 0.03 17.66
CA TYR A 63 -10.94 -1.12 18.57
C TYR A 63 -12.34 -1.72 18.78
N ARG A 64 -13.40 -0.92 18.67
CA ARG A 64 -14.79 -1.37 18.84
C ARG A 64 -15.30 -2.24 17.68
N VAL A 65 -14.68 -2.12 16.50
CA VAL A 65 -15.12 -2.80 15.28
C VAL A 65 -14.05 -3.72 14.70
N LYS A 66 -12.84 -3.74 15.25
CA LYS A 66 -11.72 -4.59 14.79
C LYS A 66 -12.13 -6.05 14.62
N SER A 67 -12.86 -6.61 15.59
CA SER A 67 -13.29 -8.02 15.57
C SER A 67 -14.30 -8.37 14.47
N LEU A 68 -14.90 -7.36 13.83
CA LEU A 68 -15.84 -7.52 12.73
C LEU A 68 -15.14 -7.50 11.37
N ILE A 69 -13.84 -7.20 11.33
CA ILE A 69 -13.05 -7.23 10.11
C ILE A 69 -12.74 -8.69 9.80
N THR A 70 -13.30 -9.19 8.71
CA THR A 70 -13.10 -10.56 8.25
C THR A 70 -12.17 -10.59 7.05
N HIS A 71 -11.62 -11.78 6.80
CA HIS A 71 -10.84 -12.05 5.59
C HIS A 71 -11.65 -11.76 4.31
N ASP A 72 -12.92 -12.15 4.25
CA ASP A 72 -13.80 -11.89 3.11
C ASP A 72 -14.02 -10.39 2.89
N LEU A 73 -14.24 -9.62 3.96
CA LEU A 73 -14.36 -8.16 3.85
C LEU A 73 -13.06 -7.57 3.32
N THR A 74 -11.91 -7.98 3.85
CA THR A 74 -10.61 -7.50 3.40
C THR A 74 -10.38 -7.82 1.92
N THR A 75 -10.70 -9.04 1.49
CA THR A 75 -10.59 -9.48 0.09
C THR A 75 -11.54 -8.70 -0.83
N LEU A 76 -12.76 -8.43 -0.38
CA LEU A 76 -13.74 -7.59 -1.09
C LEU A 76 -13.22 -6.16 -1.28
N LEU A 77 -12.65 -5.55 -0.25
CA LEU A 77 -12.09 -4.19 -0.33
C LEU A 77 -10.87 -4.13 -1.26
N LEU A 78 -10.01 -5.15 -1.25
CA LEU A 78 -8.88 -5.24 -2.18
C LEU A 78 -9.33 -5.39 -3.64
N GLY A 79 -10.51 -5.93 -3.92
CA GLY A 79 -11.02 -6.10 -5.27
C GLY A 79 -11.74 -4.87 -5.85
N ASP A 80 -11.93 -3.80 -5.08
CA ASP A 80 -12.60 -2.59 -5.57
C ASP A 80 -11.73 -1.84 -6.58
N ALA A 81 -12.35 -1.14 -7.53
CA ALA A 81 -11.64 -0.37 -8.55
C ALA A 81 -11.03 0.92 -7.99
N HIS A 82 -11.55 1.45 -6.88
CA HIS A 82 -11.12 2.72 -6.32
C HIS A 82 -10.08 2.54 -5.23
N TRP A 83 -9.10 3.44 -5.24
CA TRP A 83 -7.98 3.41 -4.31
C TRP A 83 -8.35 3.47 -2.82
N PRO A 84 -9.42 4.17 -2.35
CA PRO A 84 -9.73 4.24 -0.93
C PRO A 84 -10.02 2.86 -0.33
N ALA A 85 -10.82 2.06 -1.03
CA ALA A 85 -11.18 0.72 -0.59
C ALA A 85 -9.96 -0.20 -0.59
N LYS A 86 -9.14 -0.20 -1.66
CA LYS A 86 -7.90 -0.99 -1.70
C LYS A 86 -6.91 -0.60 -0.59
N LYS A 87 -6.76 0.70 -0.32
CA LYS A 87 -5.91 1.22 0.77
C LYS A 87 -6.33 0.63 2.11
N VAL A 88 -7.62 0.75 2.43
CA VAL A 88 -8.16 0.26 3.70
C VAL A 88 -8.12 -1.26 3.79
N GLY A 89 -8.45 -1.97 2.71
CA GLY A 89 -8.33 -3.43 2.62
C GLY A 89 -6.90 -3.90 2.91
N ALA A 90 -5.89 -3.30 2.27
CA ALA A 90 -4.50 -3.67 2.52
C ALA A 90 -4.09 -3.43 3.97
N TYR A 91 -4.49 -2.30 4.56
CA TYR A 91 -4.21 -1.99 5.96
C TYR A 91 -4.90 -2.98 6.92
N PHE A 92 -6.15 -3.35 6.65
CA PHE A 92 -6.89 -4.35 7.41
C PHE A 92 -6.24 -5.74 7.35
N ALA A 93 -5.67 -6.11 6.20
CA ALA A 93 -4.88 -7.33 6.08
C ALA A 93 -3.66 -7.31 7.01
N ALA A 94 -2.97 -6.17 7.14
CA ALA A 94 -1.82 -6.04 8.05
C ALA A 94 -2.23 -6.13 9.53
N ILE A 95 -3.33 -5.49 9.94
CA ILE A 95 -3.84 -5.54 11.32
C ILE A 95 -4.25 -6.97 11.70
N ASN A 96 -4.94 -7.69 10.82
CA ASN A 96 -5.46 -9.02 11.12
C ASN A 96 -4.52 -10.16 10.72
N GLN A 97 -3.31 -9.84 10.25
CA GLN A 97 -2.30 -10.82 9.83
C GLN A 97 -2.80 -11.78 8.74
N TYR A 98 -3.64 -11.31 7.82
CA TYR A 98 -4.07 -12.06 6.64
C TYR A 98 -2.94 -12.12 5.59
N THR A 99 -1.84 -12.75 5.98
CA THR A 99 -0.60 -12.86 5.21
C THR A 99 -0.75 -13.67 3.93
N ASP A 100 -1.80 -14.49 3.82
CA ASP A 100 -2.17 -15.21 2.61
C ASP A 100 -2.64 -14.28 1.47
N LEU A 101 -3.05 -13.04 1.80
CA LEU A 101 -3.39 -12.00 0.81
C LEU A 101 -2.16 -11.31 0.19
N VAL A 102 -0.94 -11.73 0.54
CA VAL A 102 0.31 -11.14 0.05
C VAL A 102 0.39 -11.09 -1.48
N ASP A 103 -0.12 -12.11 -2.18
CA ASP A 103 -0.05 -12.15 -3.64
C ASP A 103 -0.99 -11.12 -4.29
N ILE A 104 -2.16 -10.86 -3.68
CA ILE A 104 -3.09 -9.82 -4.14
C ILE A 104 -2.45 -8.44 -3.98
N ILE A 105 -1.93 -8.17 -2.78
CA ILE A 105 -1.32 -6.88 -2.43
C ILE A 105 -0.05 -6.66 -3.25
N GLY A 106 0.83 -7.66 -3.35
CA GLY A 106 2.07 -7.60 -4.12
C GLY A 106 1.82 -7.41 -5.61
N THR A 107 0.78 -8.05 -6.16
CA THR A 107 0.39 -7.84 -7.57
C THR A 107 -0.09 -6.41 -7.81
N HIS A 108 -1.00 -5.89 -6.98
CA HIS A 108 -1.44 -4.50 -7.10
C HIS A 108 -0.28 -3.51 -6.94
N PHE A 109 0.66 -3.78 -6.04
CA PHE A 109 1.86 -2.99 -5.85
C PHE A 109 2.75 -2.95 -7.09
N LEU A 110 3.06 -4.11 -7.67
CA LEU A 110 3.86 -4.19 -8.91
C LEU A 110 3.21 -3.48 -10.08
N LYS A 111 1.89 -3.59 -10.21
CA LYS A 111 1.16 -2.95 -11.31
C LYS A 111 1.16 -1.43 -11.18
N SER A 112 1.19 -0.88 -9.96
CA SER A 112 1.27 0.57 -9.68
C SER A 112 0.21 1.39 -10.44
N GLU A 113 -0.99 0.84 -10.56
CA GLU A 113 -2.09 1.43 -11.34
C GLU A 113 -2.84 2.53 -10.58
N LEU A 114 -2.48 2.81 -9.32
CA LEU A 114 -3.19 3.74 -8.45
C LEU A 114 -2.20 4.64 -7.69
N SER A 115 -2.36 5.95 -7.83
CA SER A 115 -1.40 6.97 -7.35
C SER A 115 -1.27 7.12 -5.83
N CYS A 116 -2.21 6.61 -5.04
CA CYS A 116 -2.31 6.89 -3.59
C CYS A 116 -2.17 5.67 -2.68
N VAL A 117 -1.79 4.51 -3.21
CA VAL A 117 -1.81 3.23 -2.46
C VAL A 117 -0.46 2.53 -2.35
N GLY A 118 0.52 2.84 -3.19
CA GLY A 118 1.76 2.05 -3.22
C GLY A 118 2.52 2.10 -1.90
N SER A 119 2.63 3.26 -1.25
CA SER A 119 3.21 3.39 0.10
C SER A 119 2.46 2.60 1.18
N THR A 120 1.14 2.41 1.02
CA THR A 120 0.37 1.53 1.91
C THR A 120 0.71 0.07 1.65
N TYR A 121 0.87 -0.33 0.39
CA TYR A 121 1.30 -1.69 0.07
C TYR A 121 2.72 -1.98 0.57
N THR A 122 3.68 -1.05 0.46
CA THR A 122 5.04 -1.27 0.98
C THR A 122 5.03 -1.45 2.51
N LEU A 123 4.25 -0.64 3.22
CA LEU A 123 4.03 -0.78 4.66
C LEU A 123 3.47 -2.17 5.02
N VAL A 124 2.44 -2.62 4.30
CA VAL A 124 1.80 -3.92 4.56
C VAL A 124 2.75 -5.08 4.25
N LEU A 125 3.50 -5.01 3.15
CA LEU A 125 4.51 -6.02 2.81
C LEU A 125 5.60 -6.08 3.90
N ALA A 126 6.09 -4.94 4.38
CA ALA A 126 7.03 -4.87 5.51
C ALA A 126 6.42 -5.47 6.79
N SER A 127 5.14 -5.19 7.05
CA SER A 127 4.41 -5.70 8.21
C SER A 127 4.17 -7.21 8.19
N PHE A 128 4.06 -7.80 7.00
CA PHE A 128 3.96 -9.26 6.81
C PHE A 128 5.30 -9.96 7.00
N ASN A 129 6.42 -9.31 6.66
CA ASN A 129 7.79 -9.82 6.81
C ASN A 129 7.93 -11.31 6.43
N ASN A 130 7.50 -11.67 5.22
CA ASN A 130 7.68 -13.02 4.69
C ASN A 130 8.48 -12.98 3.38
N GLU A 131 8.93 -14.14 2.90
CA GLU A 131 9.77 -14.25 1.69
C GLU A 131 9.11 -13.62 0.46
N LYS A 132 7.79 -13.77 0.31
CA LYS A 132 7.04 -13.16 -0.79
C LYS A 132 7.02 -11.64 -0.70
N SER A 133 6.85 -11.07 0.49
CA SER A 133 6.91 -9.62 0.69
C SER A 133 8.24 -9.05 0.22
N VAL A 134 9.34 -9.67 0.63
CA VAL A 134 10.70 -9.28 0.21
C VAL A 134 10.83 -9.40 -1.32
N ALA A 135 10.36 -10.50 -1.91
CA ALA A 135 10.43 -10.71 -3.35
C ALA A 135 9.61 -9.67 -4.15
N TYR A 136 8.44 -9.25 -3.67
CA TYR A 136 7.64 -8.21 -4.31
C TYR A 136 8.31 -6.84 -4.26
N LEU A 137 8.89 -6.48 -3.11
CA LEU A 137 9.66 -5.23 -2.95
C LEU A 137 10.89 -5.22 -3.85
N ASP A 138 11.65 -6.32 -3.87
CA ASP A 138 12.84 -6.47 -4.72
C ASP A 138 12.49 -6.31 -6.21
N LYS A 139 11.44 -7.02 -6.66
CA LYS A 139 11.00 -6.98 -8.06
C LYS A 139 10.51 -5.59 -8.47
N TYR A 140 9.81 -4.89 -7.57
CA TYR A 140 9.39 -3.51 -7.79
C TYR A 140 10.62 -2.61 -7.96
N LEU A 141 11.56 -2.64 -7.00
CA LEU A 141 12.76 -1.79 -7.01
C LEU A 141 13.64 -2.05 -8.23
N HIS A 142 13.80 -3.32 -8.61
CA HIS A 142 14.60 -3.72 -9.77
C HIS A 142 14.14 -3.05 -11.07
N TYR A 143 12.83 -2.81 -11.20
CA TYR A 143 12.23 -2.17 -12.36
C TYR A 143 12.08 -0.65 -12.18
N TYR A 144 11.38 -0.21 -11.14
CA TYR A 144 10.95 1.19 -11.01
C TYR A 144 12.06 2.16 -10.63
N LEU A 145 13.18 1.71 -10.04
CA LEU A 145 14.34 2.59 -9.83
C LEU A 145 15.03 3.00 -11.15
N LYS A 146 14.80 2.26 -12.23
CA LYS A 146 15.34 2.58 -13.57
C LYS A 146 14.38 3.47 -14.39
N ARG A 147 13.26 3.89 -13.79
CA ARG A 147 12.19 4.66 -14.43
C ARG A 147 12.06 6.04 -13.76
N PRO A 148 13.00 6.96 -14.00
CA PRO A 148 12.96 8.29 -13.41
C PRO A 148 11.78 9.14 -13.88
N ASP A 149 11.15 8.74 -15.00
CA ASP A 149 9.93 9.30 -15.53
C ASP A 149 8.67 8.93 -14.72
N LEU A 150 8.75 7.92 -13.86
CA LEU A 150 7.63 7.43 -13.05
C LEU A 150 7.83 7.80 -11.58
N HIS A 151 7.13 8.82 -11.11
CA HIS A 151 7.14 9.27 -9.72
C HIS A 151 6.15 8.47 -8.87
N PHE A 152 6.50 7.22 -8.55
CA PHE A 152 5.70 6.33 -7.72
C PHE A 152 6.33 6.15 -6.33
N ASP A 153 6.19 4.98 -5.73
CA ASP A 153 6.55 4.67 -4.35
C ASP A 153 7.96 4.07 -4.21
N GLN A 154 8.90 4.40 -5.12
CA GLN A 154 10.28 3.90 -5.08
C GLN A 154 10.97 4.17 -3.72
N GLN A 155 10.78 5.36 -3.16
CA GLN A 155 11.33 5.71 -1.85
C GLN A 155 10.75 4.81 -0.74
N ALA A 156 9.44 4.67 -0.68
CA ALA A 156 8.78 3.84 0.33
C ALA A 156 9.15 2.35 0.18
N ALA A 157 9.40 1.88 -1.04
CA ALA A 157 9.87 0.51 -1.30
C ALA A 157 11.32 0.30 -0.86
N MET A 158 12.20 1.30 -1.05
CA MET A 158 13.57 1.31 -0.52
C MET A 158 13.57 1.27 1.01
N GLU A 159 12.76 2.13 1.64
CA GLU A 159 12.65 2.21 3.11
C GLU A 159 12.10 0.90 3.70
N ALA A 160 11.05 0.32 3.10
CA ALA A 160 10.51 -0.98 3.49
C ALA A 160 11.56 -2.09 3.37
N SER A 161 12.33 -2.13 2.28
CA SER A 161 13.37 -3.14 2.07
C SER A 161 14.53 -3.00 3.07
N LEU A 162 14.96 -1.77 3.37
CA LEU A 162 15.98 -1.50 4.38
C LEU A 162 15.53 -1.89 5.78
N TYR A 163 14.28 -1.59 6.13
CA TYR A 163 13.69 -2.03 7.38
C TYR A 163 13.72 -3.56 7.50
N LEU A 164 13.30 -4.27 6.45
CA LEU A 164 13.32 -5.74 6.42
C LEU A 164 14.74 -6.31 6.52
N ASP A 165 15.72 -5.73 5.83
CA ASP A 165 17.12 -6.11 5.95
C ASP A 165 17.63 -5.96 7.40
N ALA A 166 17.30 -4.84 8.05
CA ALA A 166 17.71 -4.59 9.42
C ALA A 166 17.13 -5.60 10.42
N ILE A 167 15.84 -5.92 10.33
CA ILE A 167 15.19 -6.84 11.28
C ILE A 167 15.50 -8.32 11.01
N ASN A 168 15.81 -8.68 9.76
CA ASN A 168 16.09 -10.07 9.38
C ASN A 168 17.60 -10.38 9.31
N GLY A 169 18.47 -9.37 9.43
CA GLY A 169 19.92 -9.53 9.28
C GLY A 169 20.34 -9.87 7.84
N THR A 170 19.60 -9.37 6.84
CA THR A 170 19.89 -9.58 5.41
C THR A 170 20.48 -8.32 4.77
N ASN A 171 20.80 -8.40 3.48
CA ASN A 171 21.37 -7.26 2.73
C ASN A 171 20.85 -7.21 1.28
N HIS A 172 19.58 -7.56 1.08
CA HIS A 172 18.96 -7.62 -0.24
C HIS A 172 18.86 -6.24 -0.90
N THR A 173 18.75 -5.17 -0.10
CA THR A 173 18.59 -3.81 -0.61
C THR A 173 19.88 -3.25 -1.21
N SER A 174 21.04 -3.82 -0.87
CA SER A 174 22.35 -3.29 -1.30
C SER A 174 22.47 -3.12 -2.82
N GLN A 175 21.92 -4.06 -3.58
CA GLN A 175 21.96 -4.05 -5.05
C GLN A 175 21.18 -2.89 -5.68
N HIS A 176 20.24 -2.28 -4.93
CA HIS A 176 19.36 -1.23 -5.43
C HIS A 176 19.94 0.18 -5.27
N PHE A 177 20.90 0.37 -4.35
CA PHE A 177 21.50 1.68 -4.06
C PHE A 177 22.06 2.43 -5.28
N PRO A 178 22.78 1.79 -6.23
CA PRO A 178 23.28 2.51 -7.41
C PRO A 178 22.16 3.15 -8.24
N ASN A 179 21.04 2.44 -8.41
CA ASN A 179 19.89 2.98 -9.16
C ASN A 179 19.13 4.01 -8.32
N TRP A 180 19.00 3.80 -7.01
CA TRP A 180 18.41 4.78 -6.09
C TRP A 180 19.17 6.12 -6.11
N GLU A 181 20.50 6.09 -6.02
CA GLU A 181 21.30 7.32 -6.03
C GLU A 181 21.18 8.06 -7.36
N LYS A 182 21.16 7.33 -8.47
CA LYS A 182 20.92 7.91 -9.80
C LYS A 182 19.53 8.55 -9.90
N LEU A 183 18.50 7.90 -9.36
CA LEU A 183 17.12 8.42 -9.33
C LEU A 183 17.05 9.71 -8.49
N ARG A 184 17.62 9.69 -7.29
CA ARG A 184 17.68 10.82 -6.34
C ARG A 184 18.30 12.07 -6.95
N GLN A 185 19.36 11.91 -7.75
CA GLN A 185 20.00 13.03 -8.42
C GLN A 185 19.12 13.68 -9.51
N GLN A 186 18.16 12.95 -10.06
CA GLN A 186 17.24 13.45 -11.10
C GLN A 186 15.98 14.06 -10.49
N TRP A 187 15.55 13.58 -9.32
CA TRP A 187 14.40 14.09 -8.62
C TRP A 187 14.79 15.30 -7.75
N LEU A 188 14.42 16.51 -8.18
CA LEU A 188 14.74 17.79 -7.53
C LEU A 188 14.25 17.93 -6.06
N HIS A 189 13.40 17.02 -5.58
CA HIS A 189 12.78 17.05 -4.24
C HIS A 189 12.86 15.72 -3.47
N SER A 190 13.76 14.80 -3.84
CA SER A 190 13.91 13.57 -3.05
C SER A 190 14.55 13.89 -1.70
N PHE A 191 13.82 13.63 -0.62
CA PHE A 191 14.38 13.59 0.73
C PHE A 191 15.29 12.35 0.87
N GLY A 192 16.21 12.37 1.84
CA GLY A 192 16.97 11.16 2.18
C GLY A 192 16.02 10.05 2.64
N LEU A 193 16.46 8.79 2.49
CA LEU A 193 15.71 7.65 3.03
C LEU A 193 15.55 7.83 4.55
N SER A 194 14.33 7.67 5.04
CA SER A 194 14.01 7.77 6.46
C SER A 194 13.07 6.63 6.87
N LEU A 195 13.50 5.83 7.84
CA LEU A 195 12.67 4.72 8.34
C LEU A 195 11.63 5.16 9.36
N HIS A 196 11.79 6.35 9.95
CA HIS A 196 10.95 6.80 11.07
C HIS A 196 9.43 6.77 10.75
N PRO A 197 8.94 7.30 9.62
CA PRO A 197 7.51 7.25 9.32
C PRO A 197 6.99 5.82 9.14
N LEU A 198 7.80 4.94 8.56
CA LEU A 198 7.48 3.52 8.39
C LEU A 198 7.41 2.82 9.75
N GLU A 199 8.41 3.03 10.60
CA GLU A 199 8.50 2.44 11.95
C GLU A 199 7.33 2.88 12.85
N GLU A 200 6.94 4.16 12.80
CA GLU A 200 5.76 4.67 13.50
C GLU A 200 4.49 3.93 13.08
N GLN A 201 4.27 3.78 11.77
CA GLN A 201 3.08 3.08 11.27
C GLN A 201 3.12 1.58 11.56
N LEU A 202 4.29 0.94 11.53
CA LEU A 202 4.45 -0.45 11.94
C LEU A 202 4.17 -0.63 13.45
N ALA A 203 4.54 0.34 14.28
CA ALA A 203 4.21 0.35 15.70
C ALA A 203 2.69 0.46 15.92
N VAL A 204 2.01 1.33 15.17
CA VAL A 204 0.54 1.42 15.18
C VAL A 204 -0.10 0.08 14.80
N ILE A 205 0.32 -0.55 13.69
CA ILE A 205 -0.20 -1.86 13.27
C ILE A 205 0.05 -2.92 14.36
N LYS A 206 1.24 -2.92 14.98
CA LYS A 206 1.58 -3.85 16.06
C LYS A 206 0.68 -3.65 17.28
N ASN A 207 0.38 -2.41 17.65
CA ASN A 207 -0.53 -2.11 18.76
C ASN A 207 -1.95 -2.57 18.44
N LEU A 208 -2.42 -2.31 17.22
CA LEU A 208 -3.74 -2.72 16.75
C LEU A 208 -3.89 -4.23 16.60
N ARG A 209 -2.80 -5.02 16.49
CA ARG A 209 -2.85 -6.49 16.43
C ARG A 209 -3.22 -7.12 17.77
N ASN A 210 -2.71 -6.55 18.87
CA ASN A 210 -3.00 -7.00 20.23
C ASN A 210 -4.45 -6.72 20.62
#